data_AF-A0AAV8Z0G9-F1
#
_entry.id   AF-A0AAV8Z0G9-F1
#
_cell.length_a   1.000
_cell.length_b   1.000
_cell.length_c   1.000
_cell.angle_alpha   90.00
_cell.angle_beta   90.00
_cell.angle_gamma   90.00
#
_symmetry.space_group_name_H-M   'P 1'
#
loop_
_entity.id
_entity.type
_entity.pdbx_description
1 polymer ?
#
loop_
_entity_poly.entity_id
_entity_poly.type
_entity_poly.pdbx_seq_one_letter_code
_entity_poly.pdbx_strand_id
1 'polypeptide(L)'
;MKVVVAITFLFTTSWASPQHSGDPIPIVRYENEGVNADGSYQWSYETGNGIVAQEQGQLKNPGSENAAAEVQGSYQYQAPDGTPIALNYLANEDGFQPQGDHLPTPPPIPPAIQKALEWIAAHPEPEQRGQASNLDPVYSREPSQRKY
;
A
#
# COMPACT_ATOMS: atom_id res chain seq x y z
N MET A 1 1.67 19.25 -69.09
CA MET A 1 1.38 20.65 -68.69
C MET A 1 2.58 21.20 -67.94
N LYS A 2 3.08 22.39 -68.28
CA LYS A 2 4.03 23.14 -67.43
C LYS A 2 3.44 24.54 -67.26
N VAL A 3 3.10 24.99 -66.05
CA VAL A 3 3.15 26.41 -65.69
C VAL A 3 3.33 26.52 -64.18
N VAL A 4 4.52 26.92 -63.70
CA VAL A 4 5.00 28.27 -63.29
C VAL A 4 4.64 28.57 -61.83
N VAL A 5 5.47 29.44 -61.23
CA VAL A 5 5.14 30.48 -60.24
C VAL A 5 5.80 30.21 -58.89
N ALA A 6 6.57 31.19 -58.37
CA ALA A 6 6.14 31.98 -57.20
C ALA A 6 7.29 32.77 -56.57
N ILE A 7 6.97 34.02 -56.23
CA ILE A 7 7.76 34.96 -55.43
C ILE A 7 7.50 34.68 -53.95
N THR A 8 8.60 34.68 -53.19
CA THR A 8 8.75 34.31 -51.78
C THR A 8 8.44 35.44 -50.79
N PHE A 9 7.81 35.09 -49.66
CA PHE A 9 7.69 35.93 -48.46
C PHE A 9 8.53 35.37 -47.30
N LEU A 10 9.15 36.28 -46.55
CA LEU A 10 10.25 36.04 -45.60
C LEU A 10 9.81 35.40 -44.27
N PHE A 11 10.67 34.50 -43.80
CA PHE A 11 10.58 33.69 -42.59
C PHE A 11 11.00 34.45 -41.32
N THR A 12 10.39 34.08 -40.19
CA THR A 12 11.08 34.04 -38.89
C THR A 12 10.98 32.62 -38.34
N THR A 13 12.11 32.05 -37.90
CA THR A 13 12.15 30.72 -37.27
C THR A 13 12.71 30.86 -35.87
N SER A 14 11.88 30.56 -34.87
CA SER A 14 12.36 30.28 -33.52
C SER A 14 12.93 28.87 -33.52
N TRP A 15 14.23 28.73 -33.29
CA TRP A 15 14.84 27.42 -33.05
C TRP A 15 14.54 27.03 -31.60
N ALA A 16 13.57 26.14 -31.41
CA ALA A 16 13.47 25.39 -30.17
C ALA A 16 14.58 24.33 -30.17
N SER A 17 15.50 24.41 -29.20
CA SER A 17 16.55 23.39 -29.03
C SER A 17 15.88 22.03 -28.76
N PRO A 18 16.26 20.95 -29.45
CA PRO A 18 15.72 19.63 -29.14
C PRO A 18 16.05 19.28 -27.68
N GLN A 19 15.01 19.01 -26.88
CA GLN A 19 15.18 18.38 -25.57
C GLN A 19 15.92 17.06 -25.77
N HIS A 20 16.93 16.83 -24.93
CA HIS A 20 17.82 15.67 -24.92
C HIS A 20 17.05 14.35 -25.12
N SER A 21 16.94 13.92 -26.37
CA SER A 21 16.39 12.63 -26.75
C SER A 21 17.54 11.63 -26.70
N GLY A 22 17.80 11.06 -25.52
CA GLY A 22 18.51 9.78 -25.47
C GLY A 22 17.73 8.72 -26.26
N ASP A 23 18.42 7.67 -26.70
CA ASP A 23 17.77 6.56 -27.41
C ASP A 23 16.55 6.06 -26.60
N PRO A 24 15.41 5.73 -27.25
CA PRO A 24 14.25 5.19 -26.55
C PRO A 24 14.63 3.94 -25.76
N ILE A 25 14.24 3.89 -24.50
CA ILE A 25 14.44 2.70 -23.67
C ILE A 25 13.41 1.65 -24.09
N PRO A 26 13.83 0.47 -24.59
CA PRO A 26 12.89 -0.54 -25.08
C PRO A 26 12.18 -1.24 -23.92
N ILE A 27 11.02 -1.84 -24.21
CA ILE A 27 10.41 -2.87 -23.35
C ILE A 27 11.02 -4.21 -23.78
N VAL A 28 11.64 -4.92 -22.85
CA VAL A 28 12.30 -6.21 -23.10
C VAL A 28 11.39 -7.39 -22.78
N ARG A 29 10.42 -7.22 -21.88
CA ARG A 29 9.38 -8.20 -21.58
C ARG A 29 8.05 -7.49 -21.33
N TYR A 30 6.98 -8.08 -21.82
CA TYR A 30 5.61 -7.61 -21.59
C TYR A 30 4.66 -8.81 -21.57
N GLU A 31 3.87 -8.91 -20.51
CA GLU A 31 2.82 -9.91 -20.35
C GLU A 31 1.55 -9.21 -19.88
N ASN A 32 0.42 -9.55 -20.50
CA ASN A 32 -0.89 -9.03 -20.13
C ASN A 32 -1.92 -10.09 -20.49
N GLU A 33 -2.56 -10.66 -19.48
CA GLU A 33 -3.55 -11.73 -19.64
C GLU A 33 -4.94 -11.18 -19.98
N GLY A 34 -5.11 -9.85 -19.93
CA GLY A 34 -6.42 -9.22 -20.01
C GLY A 34 -7.23 -9.41 -18.73
N VAL A 35 -8.53 -9.18 -18.82
CA VAL A 35 -9.46 -9.36 -17.71
C VAL A 35 -10.19 -10.69 -17.88
N ASN A 36 -10.09 -11.54 -16.87
CA ASN A 36 -10.79 -12.82 -16.79
C ASN A 36 -12.30 -12.62 -16.57
N ALA A 37 -13.08 -13.67 -16.80
CA ALA A 37 -14.54 -13.62 -16.65
C ALA A 37 -15.00 -13.32 -15.20
N ASP A 38 -14.17 -13.64 -14.21
CA ASP A 38 -14.39 -13.35 -12.79
C ASP A 38 -13.94 -11.93 -12.39
N GLY A 39 -13.42 -11.14 -13.33
CA GLY A 39 -12.89 -9.80 -13.10
C GLY A 39 -11.45 -9.75 -12.61
N SER A 40 -10.80 -10.91 -12.42
CA SER A 40 -9.36 -10.94 -12.11
C SER A 40 -8.53 -10.54 -13.34
N TYR A 41 -7.32 -10.02 -13.11
CA TYR A 41 -6.39 -9.67 -14.18
C TYR A 41 -4.95 -9.79 -13.69
N GLN A 42 -4.02 -9.91 -14.63
CA GLN A 42 -2.60 -9.88 -14.36
C GLN A 42 -1.82 -9.24 -15.52
N TRP A 43 -0.83 -8.43 -15.18
CA TRP A 43 0.11 -7.86 -16.14
C TRP A 43 1.53 -7.75 -15.54
N SER A 44 2.53 -7.78 -16.40
CA SER A 44 3.92 -7.48 -16.05
C SER A 44 4.68 -6.84 -17.21
N TYR A 45 5.68 -6.02 -16.91
CA TYR A 45 6.61 -5.53 -17.92
C TYR A 45 8.02 -5.32 -17.34
N GLU A 46 9.00 -5.35 -18.24
CA GLU A 46 10.39 -5.05 -17.96
C GLU A 46 10.95 -4.13 -19.05
N THR A 47 11.64 -3.08 -18.65
CA THR A 47 12.33 -2.15 -19.57
C THR A 47 13.81 -2.48 -19.70
N GLY A 48 14.44 -2.06 -20.80
CA GLY A 48 15.86 -2.28 -21.05
C GLY A 48 16.81 -1.60 -20.07
N ASN A 49 16.32 -0.64 -19.27
CA ASN A 49 17.07 -0.03 -18.17
C ASN A 49 16.75 -0.65 -16.78
N GLY A 50 16.09 -1.82 -16.74
CA GLY A 50 15.89 -2.59 -15.51
C GLY A 50 14.72 -2.15 -14.63
N ILE A 51 13.77 -1.37 -15.17
CA ILE A 51 12.49 -1.12 -14.49
C ILE A 51 11.64 -2.38 -14.66
N VAL A 52 11.17 -2.95 -13.56
CA VAL A 52 10.26 -4.10 -13.57
C VAL A 52 9.01 -3.72 -12.81
N ALA A 53 7.85 -4.01 -13.39
CA ALA A 53 6.56 -3.81 -12.74
C ALA A 53 5.66 -5.01 -13.00
N GLN A 54 4.90 -5.41 -12.00
CA GLN A 54 3.88 -6.44 -12.12
C GLN A 54 2.74 -6.16 -11.15
N GLU A 55 1.54 -6.55 -11.55
CA GLU A 55 0.34 -6.38 -10.74
C GLU A 55 -0.67 -7.46 -11.10
N GLN A 56 -1.39 -7.92 -10.09
CA GLN A 56 -2.57 -8.74 -10.24
C GLN A 56 -3.69 -8.17 -9.37
N GLY A 57 -4.91 -8.18 -9.91
CA GLY A 57 -6.10 -7.76 -9.19
C GLY A 57 -7.16 -8.84 -9.22
N GLN A 58 -7.97 -8.89 -8.16
CA GLN A 58 -9.05 -9.85 -8.00
C GLN A 58 -10.19 -9.25 -7.17
N LEU A 59 -11.39 -9.81 -7.33
CA LEU A 59 -12.53 -9.46 -6.49
C LEU A 59 -12.68 -10.50 -5.37
N LYS A 60 -12.55 -10.07 -4.11
CA LYS A 60 -12.80 -10.88 -2.92
C LYS A 60 -14.29 -10.95 -2.64
N ASN A 61 -14.74 -12.12 -2.16
CA ASN A 61 -16.12 -12.42 -1.79
C ASN A 61 -17.17 -11.99 -2.83
N PRO A 62 -17.01 -12.37 -4.11
CA PRO A 62 -17.93 -11.95 -5.17
C PRO A 62 -19.37 -12.40 -4.85
N GLY A 63 -20.33 -11.51 -5.06
CA GLY A 63 -21.76 -11.80 -4.82
C GLY A 63 -22.22 -11.71 -3.37
N SER A 64 -21.38 -11.19 -2.46
CA SER A 64 -21.75 -10.88 -1.07
C SER A 64 -21.76 -9.38 -0.80
N GLU A 65 -22.31 -8.97 0.36
CA GLU A 65 -22.22 -7.58 0.84
C GLU A 65 -20.78 -7.16 1.18
N ASN A 66 -19.88 -8.12 1.37
CA ASN A 66 -18.46 -7.90 1.67
C ASN A 66 -17.58 -8.05 0.41
N ALA A 67 -18.16 -7.85 -0.78
CA ALA A 67 -17.42 -7.88 -2.03
C ALA A 67 -16.46 -6.69 -2.10
N ALA A 68 -15.18 -6.96 -2.32
CA ALA A 68 -14.14 -5.94 -2.33
C ALA A 68 -13.03 -6.25 -3.32
N ALA A 69 -12.49 -5.20 -3.96
CA ALA A 69 -11.34 -5.34 -4.85
C ALA A 69 -10.06 -5.45 -4.03
N GLU A 70 -9.21 -6.41 -4.38
CA GLU A 70 -7.86 -6.54 -3.84
C GLU A 70 -6.86 -6.56 -4.99
N VAL A 71 -5.84 -5.72 -4.90
CA VAL A 71 -4.77 -5.60 -5.88
C VAL A 71 -3.45 -5.76 -5.16
N GLN A 72 -2.58 -6.61 -5.69
CA GLN A 72 -1.22 -6.75 -5.21
C GLN A 72 -0.25 -6.59 -6.37
N GLY A 73 0.88 -5.96 -6.11
CA GLY A 73 1.87 -5.73 -7.14
C GLY A 73 3.24 -5.40 -6.58
N SER A 74 4.19 -5.27 -7.50
CA SER A 74 5.55 -4.89 -7.18
C SER A 74 6.14 -4.02 -8.28
N TYR A 75 6.99 -3.08 -7.89
CA TYR A 75 7.70 -2.16 -8.76
C TYR A 75 9.17 -2.09 -8.33
N GLN A 76 10.09 -2.18 -9.28
CA GLN A 76 11.52 -2.01 -9.03
C GLN A 76 12.17 -1.12 -10.08
N TYR A 77 13.20 -0.37 -9.68
CA TYR A 77 14.07 0.39 -10.58
C TYR A 77 15.44 0.64 -9.93
N GLN A 78 16.44 1.03 -10.72
CA GLN A 78 17.70 1.56 -10.17
C GLN A 78 17.60 3.08 -9.96
N ALA A 79 17.92 3.52 -8.75
CA ALA A 79 18.08 4.94 -8.46
C ALA A 79 19.35 5.51 -9.14
N PRO A 80 19.47 6.85 -9.28
CA PRO A 80 20.62 7.48 -9.95
C PRO A 80 21.99 7.18 -9.32
N ASP A 81 22.02 6.74 -8.07
CA ASP A 81 23.20 6.32 -7.32
C ASP A 81 23.54 4.82 -7.51
N GLY A 82 22.75 4.10 -8.31
CA GLY A 82 22.86 2.66 -8.53
C GLY A 82 22.16 1.80 -7.47
N THR A 83 21.53 2.41 -6.46
CA THR A 83 20.81 1.68 -5.43
C THR A 83 19.56 1.04 -6.03
N PRO A 84 19.35 -0.29 -5.91
CA PRO A 84 18.09 -0.91 -6.33
C PRO A 84 16.97 -0.46 -5.37
N ILE A 85 15.92 0.11 -5.94
CA ILE A 85 14.70 0.45 -5.21
C ILE A 85 13.63 -0.56 -5.58
N ALA A 86 13.06 -1.22 -4.57
CA ALA A 86 11.95 -2.14 -4.71
C ALA A 86 10.79 -1.72 -3.82
N LEU A 87 9.58 -1.91 -4.33
CA LEU A 87 8.32 -1.61 -3.67
C LEU A 87 7.37 -2.79 -3.93
N ASN A 88 6.84 -3.38 -2.86
CA ASN A 88 5.70 -4.28 -2.92
C ASN A 88 4.49 -3.55 -2.34
N TYR A 89 3.28 -3.88 -2.81
CA TYR A 89 2.08 -3.26 -2.27
C TYR A 89 0.90 -4.21 -2.27
N LEU A 90 0.02 -3.98 -1.29
CA LEU A 90 -1.33 -4.52 -1.21
C LEU A 90 -2.30 -3.33 -1.17
N ALA A 91 -3.30 -3.33 -2.04
CA ALA A 91 -4.38 -2.35 -2.06
C ALA A 91 -5.71 -3.08 -1.90
N ASN A 92 -6.41 -2.80 -0.81
CA ASN A 92 -7.67 -3.45 -0.47
C ASN A 92 -8.58 -2.48 0.31
N GLU A 93 -9.54 -2.99 1.08
CA GLU A 93 -10.47 -2.20 1.91
C GLU A 93 -9.76 -1.30 2.93
N ASP A 94 -8.58 -1.70 3.41
CA ASP A 94 -7.76 -0.94 4.35
C ASP A 94 -6.87 0.12 3.66
N GLY A 95 -7.03 0.27 2.33
CA GLY A 95 -6.29 1.20 1.51
C GLY A 95 -4.98 0.63 0.96
N PHE A 96 -4.09 1.53 0.55
CA PHE A 96 -2.80 1.19 -0.05
C PHE A 96 -1.73 0.97 1.02
N GLN A 97 -1.13 -0.22 1.02
CA GLN A 97 -0.17 -0.70 2.01
C GLN A 97 1.17 -1.01 1.34
N PRO A 98 2.03 0.01 1.13
CA PRO A 98 3.33 -0.17 0.50
C PRO A 98 4.37 -0.74 1.48
N GLN A 99 5.27 -1.57 0.96
CA GLN A 99 6.39 -2.15 1.67
C GLN A 99 7.65 -1.98 0.82
N GLY A 100 8.69 -1.37 1.40
CA GLY A 100 9.98 -1.17 0.76
C GLY A 100 10.96 -0.49 1.70
N ASP A 101 12.24 -0.83 1.60
CA ASP A 101 13.30 -0.37 2.51
C ASP A 101 13.51 1.16 2.48
N HIS A 102 13.10 1.80 1.39
CA HIS A 102 13.20 3.23 1.17
C HIS A 102 12.05 4.03 1.79
N LEU A 103 11.03 3.36 2.33
CA LEU A 103 9.88 4.01 2.93
C LEU A 103 10.20 4.48 4.36
N PRO A 104 9.63 5.61 4.81
CA PRO A 104 9.78 6.04 6.20
C PRO A 104 9.24 4.98 7.16
N THR A 105 10.06 4.55 8.11
CA THR A 105 9.61 3.71 9.22
C THR A 105 9.08 4.57 10.37
N PRO A 106 8.06 4.10 11.11
CA PRO A 106 7.66 4.75 12.36
C PRO A 106 8.85 4.89 13.31
N PRO A 107 8.85 5.91 14.20
CA PRO A 107 9.90 6.04 15.20
C PRO A 107 9.92 4.81 16.11
N PRO A 108 11.11 4.45 16.66
CA PRO A 108 11.23 3.30 17.55
C PRO A 108 10.35 3.47 18.80
N ILE A 109 9.85 2.35 19.32
CA ILE A 109 9.04 2.33 20.55
C ILE A 109 9.85 2.96 21.70
N PRO A 110 9.28 3.91 22.47
CA PRO A 110 9.95 4.50 23.63
C PRO A 110 10.47 3.46 24.64
N PRO A 111 11.66 3.64 25.25
CA PRO A 111 12.25 2.65 26.16
C PRO A 111 11.39 2.30 27.37
N ALA A 112 10.57 3.23 27.87
CA ALA A 112 9.65 2.98 28.98
C ALA A 112 8.56 1.95 28.62
N ILE A 113 8.04 2.01 27.38
CA ILE A 113 7.04 1.07 26.88
C ILE A 113 7.69 -0.31 26.66
N GLN A 114 8.92 -0.35 26.13
CA GLN A 114 9.67 -1.60 26.00
C GLN A 114 9.85 -2.28 27.38
N LYS A 115 10.29 -1.53 28.39
CA LYS A 115 10.42 -2.04 29.78
C LYS A 115 9.09 -2.52 30.36
N ALA A 116 7.99 -1.81 30.10
CA ALA A 116 6.68 -2.22 30.57
C ALA A 116 6.23 -3.53 29.92
N LEU A 117 6.48 -3.71 28.61
CA LEU A 117 6.19 -4.96 27.90
C LEU A 117 7.05 -6.12 28.40
N GLU A 118 8.34 -5.89 28.64
CA GLU A 118 9.24 -6.88 29.24
C GLU A 118 8.76 -7.30 30.64
N TRP A 119 8.34 -6.32 31.46
CA TRP A 119 7.79 -6.59 32.79
C TRP A 119 6.52 -7.44 32.71
N ILE A 120 5.57 -7.08 31.83
CA ILE A 120 4.32 -7.84 31.63
C ILE A 120 4.63 -9.26 31.15
N ALA A 121 5.55 -9.43 30.19
CA ALA A 121 5.97 -10.73 29.70
C ALA A 121 6.63 -11.60 30.79
N ALA A 122 7.40 -10.97 31.69
CA ALA A 122 8.04 -11.65 32.82
C ALA A 122 7.09 -11.93 34.01
N HIS A 123 5.93 -11.27 34.08
CA HIS A 123 4.95 -11.39 35.17
C HIS A 123 3.56 -11.74 34.61
N PRO A 124 3.37 -12.95 34.05
CA PRO A 124 2.05 -13.39 33.61
C PRO A 124 1.06 -13.37 34.78
N GLU A 125 -0.14 -12.84 34.54
CA GLU A 125 -1.21 -12.88 35.53
C GLU A 125 -1.52 -14.34 35.88
N PRO A 126 -1.63 -14.70 37.16
CA PRO A 126 -2.12 -16.01 37.54
C PRO A 126 -3.56 -16.16 37.03
N GLU A 127 -3.89 -17.29 36.37
CA GLU A 127 -5.25 -17.58 35.92
C GLU A 127 -6.22 -17.48 37.12
N GLN A 128 -7.02 -16.41 37.17
CA GLN A 128 -8.08 -16.26 38.15
C GLN A 128 -9.29 -17.14 37.75
N ARG A 129 -9.10 -18.47 37.76
CA ARG A 129 -10.16 -19.43 37.41
C ARG A 129 -10.93 -19.98 38.62
N GLY A 130 -10.85 -19.34 39.79
CA GLY A 130 -11.46 -19.92 41.00
C GLY A 130 -11.89 -18.98 42.14
N GLN A 131 -11.93 -17.66 41.98
CA GLN A 131 -12.17 -16.74 43.12
C GLN A 131 -13.48 -15.93 43.04
N ALA A 132 -14.45 -16.34 42.22
CA ALA A 132 -15.76 -15.69 42.15
C ALA A 132 -16.84 -16.36 43.04
N SER A 133 -16.48 -17.12 44.07
CA SER A 133 -17.45 -17.93 44.84
C SER A 133 -17.72 -17.49 46.28
N ASN A 134 -17.17 -16.37 46.79
CA ASN A 134 -17.34 -15.99 48.20
C ASN A 134 -17.56 -14.48 48.43
N LEU A 135 -18.57 -13.90 47.78
CA LEU A 135 -19.09 -12.60 48.19
C LEU A 135 -20.60 -12.73 48.43
N ASP A 136 -20.96 -13.05 49.67
CA ASP A 136 -22.35 -12.95 50.13
C ASP A 136 -22.74 -11.47 50.20
N PRO A 137 -23.85 -11.03 49.57
CA PRO A 137 -24.29 -9.65 49.67
C PRO A 137 -25.00 -9.43 51.01
N VAL A 138 -24.30 -8.83 51.98
CA VAL A 138 -24.91 -8.36 53.23
C VAL A 138 -25.54 -6.98 52.99
N TYR A 139 -26.82 -6.95 52.63
CA TYR A 139 -27.64 -5.74 52.72
C TYR A 139 -28.71 -5.95 53.81
N SER A 140 -28.34 -5.65 55.07
CA SER A 140 -29.29 -5.57 56.18
C SER A 140 -30.17 -4.33 56.02
N ARG A 141 -31.50 -4.52 56.02
CA ARG A 141 -32.50 -3.46 56.00
C ARG A 141 -32.56 -2.77 57.37
N GLU A 142 -32.31 -1.46 57.41
CA GLU A 142 -32.53 -0.66 58.62
C GLU A 142 -33.98 -0.14 58.66
N PRO A 143 -34.77 -0.38 59.73
CA PRO A 143 -36.11 0.16 59.83
C PRO A 143 -36.08 1.63 60.29
N SER A 144 -36.46 2.54 59.39
CA SER A 144 -36.69 3.97 59.70
C SER A 144 -37.85 4.11 60.71
N GLN A 145 -37.52 4.32 61.98
CA GLN A 145 -38.43 4.84 63.00
C GLN A 145 -38.69 6.32 62.73
N ARG A 146 -39.85 6.66 62.13
CA ARG A 146 -40.36 8.03 62.20
C ARG A 146 -41.37 8.13 63.35
N LYS A 147 -40.96 8.86 64.39
CA LYS A 147 -41.85 9.42 65.41
C LYS A 147 -42.45 10.73 64.92
N TYR A 148 -43.71 10.92 65.32
CA TYR A 148 -44.64 12.06 65.17
C TYR A 148 -45.26 12.26 63.80
#